data_AF-A0A060YJV1-F1
#
_entry.id   AF-A0A060YJV1-F1
#
_cell.length_a   1.000
_cell.length_b   1.000
_cell.length_c   1.000
_cell.angle_alpha   90.00
_cell.angle_beta   90.00
_cell.angle_gamma   90.00
#
_symmetry.space_group_name_H-M   'P 1'
#
loop_
_entity.id
_entity.type
_entity.pdbx_description
1 polymer ?
#
loop_
_entity_poly.entity_id
_entity_poly.type
_entity_poly.pdbx_seq_one_letter_code
_entity_poly.pdbx_strand_id
1 'polypeptide(L)'
;MCCFLRPIQWSLVVATITEIPPLLCLPNFLVQRRVLRPLRTQTGGTIMAGKLAVDRGWAINVGGGFHHCSSDKGGGFCAYADITLAIKFLFERVEGISRATIIDLDAHQVSCHCN
;
A
#
# COMPACT_ATOMS: atom_id res chain seq x y z
N MET A 1 -14.63 -0.67 -1.99
CA MET A 1 -13.74 0.51 -1.77
C MET A 1 -13.23 0.42 -0.34
N CYS A 2 -11.92 0.30 -0.10
CA CYS A 2 -11.38 0.11 1.27
C CYS A 2 -11.82 1.26 2.17
N CYS A 3 -12.48 0.94 3.29
CA CYS A 3 -13.05 1.93 4.21
C CYS A 3 -11.98 2.83 4.86
N PHE A 4 -10.72 2.37 4.84
CA PHE A 4 -9.54 3.00 5.43
C PHE A 4 -9.05 4.30 4.75
N LEU A 5 -9.55 4.68 3.57
CA LEU A 5 -9.06 5.87 2.85
C LEU A 5 -9.67 7.21 3.33
N ARG A 6 -10.73 7.18 4.14
CA ARG A 6 -11.35 8.41 4.69
C ARG A 6 -10.56 9.00 5.87
N PRO A 7 -10.08 8.20 6.84
CA PRO A 7 -9.32 8.71 7.98
C PRO A 7 -8.00 9.42 7.63
N ILE A 8 -7.30 9.01 6.56
CA ILE A 8 -5.98 9.56 6.18
C ILE A 8 -6.02 11.03 5.71
N GLN A 9 -7.19 11.67 5.69
CA GLN A 9 -7.32 13.11 5.44
C GLN A 9 -6.78 13.97 6.59
N TRP A 10 -6.63 13.42 7.79
CA TRP A 10 -6.17 14.16 8.97
C TRP A 10 -4.70 13.89 9.27
N SER A 11 -3.92 14.95 9.53
CA SER A 11 -2.48 14.82 9.85
C SER A 11 -2.23 13.96 11.09
N LEU A 12 -3.16 13.97 12.05
CA LEU A 12 -3.15 13.10 13.23
C LEU A 12 -3.11 11.62 12.84
N VAL A 13 -4.04 11.22 11.96
CA VAL A 13 -4.15 9.84 11.51
C VAL A 13 -2.90 9.42 10.73
N VAL A 14 -2.37 10.30 9.87
CA VAL A 14 -1.14 10.03 9.12
C VAL A 14 0.07 9.89 10.04
N ALA A 15 0.20 10.76 11.05
CA ALA A 15 1.29 10.69 12.03
C ALA A 15 1.24 9.37 12.83
N THR A 16 0.05 8.90 13.19
CA THR A 16 -0.13 7.61 13.87
C THR A 16 0.21 6.43 12.97
N ILE A 17 -0.28 6.41 11.73
CA ILE A 17 -0.02 5.32 10.76
C ILE A 17 1.47 5.22 10.41
N THR A 18 2.11 6.38 10.23
CA THR A 18 3.52 6.45 9.86
C THR A 18 4.46 6.35 11.06
N GLU A 19 3.95 6.37 12.28
CA GLU A 19 4.76 6.38 13.51
C GLU A 19 5.79 7.54 13.53
N ILE A 20 5.44 8.67 12.91
CA ILE A 20 6.26 9.90 12.85
C ILE A 20 5.50 11.03 13.58
N PRO A 21 5.70 11.19 14.91
CA PRO A 21 5.05 12.25 15.68
C PRO A 21 5.24 13.68 15.13
N PRO A 22 6.41 14.06 14.56
CA PRO A 22 6.59 15.40 13.97
C PRO A 22 5.61 15.78 12.86
N LEU A 23 4.95 14.82 12.19
CA LEU A 23 3.96 15.14 11.15
C LEU A 23 2.72 15.86 11.69
N LEU A 24 2.45 15.78 13.00
CA LEU A 24 1.37 16.51 13.67
C LEU A 24 1.51 18.03 13.55
N CYS A 25 2.75 18.51 13.53
CA CYS A 25 3.06 19.94 13.51
C CYS A 25 3.05 20.50 12.09
N LEU A 26 2.94 19.65 11.06
CA LEU A 26 2.96 20.09 9.66
C LEU A 26 1.55 20.42 9.15
N PRO A 27 1.41 21.50 8.36
CA PRO A 27 0.19 21.78 7.61
C PRO A 27 -0.30 20.56 6.84
N ASN A 28 -1.59 20.25 6.93
CA ASN A 28 -2.16 19.04 6.34
C ASN A 28 -1.86 18.90 4.85
N PHE A 29 -1.92 20.00 4.08
CA PHE A 29 -1.60 19.96 2.65
C PHE A 29 -0.15 19.49 2.37
N LEU A 30 0.81 19.79 3.26
CA LEU A 30 2.18 19.31 3.13
C LEU A 30 2.25 17.81 3.43
N VAL A 31 1.59 17.35 4.49
CA VAL A 31 1.51 15.91 4.83
C VAL A 31 0.90 15.12 3.66
N GLN A 32 -0.23 15.59 3.12
CA GLN A 32 -0.88 14.98 1.95
C GLN A 32 0.05 14.95 0.73
N ARG A 33 0.72 16.07 0.43
CA ARG A 33 1.54 16.22 -0.78
C ARG A 33 2.89 15.50 -0.69
N ARG A 34 3.53 15.49 0.48
CA ARG A 34 4.91 15.03 0.67
C ARG A 34 5.00 13.62 1.24
N VAL A 35 3.97 13.15 1.95
CA VAL A 35 3.94 11.81 2.53
C VAL A 35 2.99 10.92 1.75
N LEU A 36 1.70 11.24 1.72
CA LEU A 36 0.69 10.34 1.16
C LEU A 36 0.74 10.24 -0.37
N ARG A 37 1.04 11.33 -1.09
CA ARG A 37 1.13 11.28 -2.56
C ARG A 37 2.25 10.35 -3.06
N PRO A 38 3.49 10.40 -2.53
CA PRO A 38 4.52 9.40 -2.86
C PRO A 38 4.10 7.96 -2.57
N LEU A 39 3.56 7.69 -1.37
CA LEU A 39 3.09 6.35 -0.99
C LEU A 39 2.02 5.84 -1.96
N ARG A 40 1.08 6.72 -2.38
CA ARG A 40 0.07 6.37 -3.39
C ARG A 40 0.67 6.07 -4.77
N THR A 41 1.70 6.81 -5.17
CA THR A 41 2.41 6.54 -6.43
C THR A 41 3.14 5.19 -6.36
N GLN A 42 3.75 4.87 -5.23
CA GLN A 42 4.40 3.58 -4.98
C GLN A 42 3.39 2.43 -5.03
N THR A 43 2.19 2.60 -4.44
CA THR A 43 1.08 1.65 -4.58
C THR A 43 0.67 1.43 -6.03
N GLY A 44 0.55 2.50 -6.82
CA GLY A 44 0.30 2.39 -8.26
C GLY A 44 1.42 1.64 -9.00
N GLY A 45 2.66 1.83 -8.57
CA GLY A 45 3.82 1.07 -9.03
C GLY A 45 3.69 -0.44 -8.78
N THR A 46 3.18 -0.86 -7.62
CA THR A 46 2.97 -2.29 -7.31
C THR A 46 1.93 -2.92 -8.23
N ILE A 47 0.82 -2.21 -8.50
CA ILE A 47 -0.21 -2.67 -9.46
C ILE A 47 0.38 -2.78 -10.87
N MET A 48 1.14 -1.76 -11.30
CA MET A 48 1.78 -1.76 -12.61
C MET A 48 2.83 -2.87 -12.75
N ALA A 49 3.63 -3.11 -11.72
CA ALA A 49 4.59 -4.21 -11.69
C ALA A 49 3.89 -5.56 -11.78
N GLY A 50 2.79 -5.77 -11.04
CA GLY A 50 1.98 -6.98 -11.16
C GLY A 50 1.52 -7.23 -12.60
N LYS A 51 0.96 -6.20 -13.26
CA LYS A 51 0.55 -6.30 -14.67
C LYS A 51 1.73 -6.62 -15.59
N LEU A 52 2.83 -5.88 -15.46
CA LEU A 52 4.02 -6.08 -16.29
C LEU A 52 4.66 -7.46 -16.08
N ALA A 53 4.59 -8.01 -14.87
CA ALA A 53 5.08 -9.36 -14.59
C ALA A 53 4.25 -10.42 -15.31
N VAL A 54 2.94 -10.23 -15.45
CA VAL A 54 2.10 -11.12 -16.27
C VAL A 54 2.48 -10.99 -17.75
N ASP A 55 2.62 -9.76 -18.24
CA ASP A 55 2.91 -9.50 -19.66
C ASP A 55 4.33 -9.92 -20.08
N ARG A 56 5.31 -9.84 -19.17
CA ARG A 56 6.76 -9.95 -19.47
C ARG A 56 7.49 -11.02 -18.67
N GLY A 57 6.81 -11.74 -17.80
CA GLY A 57 7.36 -12.77 -16.91
C GLY A 57 7.88 -12.25 -15.56
N TRP A 58 8.34 -10.99 -15.46
CA TRP A 58 8.76 -10.39 -14.19
C TRP A 58 8.74 -8.86 -14.23
N ALA A 59 8.65 -8.24 -13.04
CA ALA A 59 8.80 -6.80 -12.83
C ALA A 59 9.18 -6.53 -11.37
N ILE A 60 9.80 -5.38 -11.10
CA ILE A 60 10.22 -4.97 -9.76
C ILE A 60 9.66 -3.58 -9.45
N ASN A 61 9.08 -3.42 -8.26
CA ASN A 61 8.76 -2.11 -7.68
C ASN A 61 9.48 -1.95 -6.34
N VAL A 62 10.59 -1.20 -6.33
CA VAL A 62 11.41 -0.98 -5.12
C VAL A 62 10.70 -0.11 -4.08
N GLY A 63 9.73 0.70 -4.50
CA GLY A 63 9.04 1.62 -3.59
C GLY A 63 7.81 1.05 -2.89
N GLY A 64 7.39 -0.18 -3.21
CA GLY A 64 6.19 -0.81 -2.64
C GLY A 64 6.49 -1.70 -1.43
N GLY A 65 5.57 -2.61 -1.10
CA GLY A 65 5.74 -3.59 -0.02
C GLY A 65 5.11 -3.15 1.29
N PHE A 66 3.96 -2.47 1.24
CA PHE A 66 3.27 -1.96 2.43
C PHE A 66 2.47 -3.05 3.16
N HIS A 67 3.19 -4.03 3.68
CA HIS A 67 2.66 -5.28 4.25
C HIS A 67 2.00 -5.16 5.65
N HIS A 68 2.06 -3.99 6.28
CA HIS A 68 1.41 -3.72 7.57
C HIS A 68 0.02 -3.05 7.43
N CYS A 69 -0.42 -2.72 6.21
CA CYS A 69 -1.74 -2.12 5.99
C CYS A 69 -2.81 -3.19 5.69
N SER A 70 -3.91 -3.18 6.44
CA SER A 70 -5.12 -3.95 6.16
C SER A 70 -6.21 -3.09 5.49
N SER A 71 -7.35 -3.73 5.16
CA SER A 71 -8.52 -3.07 4.58
C SER A 71 -9.20 -2.05 5.51
N ASP A 72 -8.95 -2.16 6.82
CA ASP A 72 -9.56 -1.37 7.90
C ASP A 72 -8.55 -0.53 8.70
N LYS A 73 -7.25 -0.82 8.63
CA LYS A 73 -6.19 -0.13 9.41
C LYS A 73 -4.87 -0.05 8.64
N GLY A 74 -4.04 0.91 9.03
CA GLY A 74 -2.66 1.06 8.59
C GLY A 74 -1.78 1.27 9.81
N GLY A 75 -0.50 0.97 9.68
CA GLY A 75 0.49 1.02 10.75
C GLY A 75 1.86 0.64 10.20
N GLY A 76 2.93 0.80 10.98
CA GLY A 76 4.28 0.46 10.54
C GLY A 76 4.65 1.11 9.21
N PHE A 77 4.41 2.41 9.05
CA PHE A 77 4.69 3.18 7.82
C PHE A 77 3.78 2.88 6.62
N CYS A 78 2.86 1.92 6.73
CA CYS A 78 2.04 1.43 5.64
C CYS A 78 0.66 2.14 5.61
N ALA A 79 0.51 3.15 4.75
CA ALA A 79 -0.74 3.91 4.60
C ALA A 79 -1.71 3.33 3.55
N TYR A 80 -1.23 2.46 2.67
CA TYR A 80 -2.02 1.85 1.60
C TYR A 80 -1.68 0.36 1.51
N ALA A 81 -2.68 -0.52 1.39
CA ALA A 81 -2.49 -1.96 1.21
C ALA A 81 -2.15 -2.28 -0.26
N ASP A 82 -0.93 -1.96 -0.70
CA ASP A 82 -0.54 -2.06 -2.10
C ASP A 82 -0.52 -3.49 -2.63
N ILE A 83 -0.06 -4.46 -1.83
CA ILE A 83 -0.05 -5.89 -2.18
C ILE A 83 -1.49 -6.39 -2.42
N THR A 84 -2.40 -6.13 -1.48
CA THR A 84 -3.82 -6.51 -1.62
C THR A 84 -4.47 -5.85 -2.82
N LEU A 85 -4.20 -4.56 -3.06
CA LEU A 85 -4.73 -3.84 -4.23
C LEU A 85 -4.19 -4.40 -5.54
N ALA A 86 -2.91 -4.79 -5.60
CA ALA A 86 -2.31 -5.41 -6.77
C ALA A 86 -2.92 -6.78 -7.06
N ILE A 87 -3.07 -7.65 -6.05
CA ILE A 87 -3.69 -8.98 -6.22
C ILE A 87 -5.14 -8.84 -6.67
N LYS A 88 -5.90 -7.95 -6.02
CA LYS A 88 -7.28 -7.68 -6.41
C LYS A 88 -7.37 -7.18 -7.85
N PHE A 89 -6.49 -6.27 -8.26
CA PHE A 89 -6.42 -5.80 -9.64
C PHE A 89 -6.14 -6.96 -10.60
N LEU A 90 -5.17 -7.83 -10.30
CA LEU A 90 -4.84 -8.97 -11.14
C LEU A 90 -6.04 -9.92 -11.30
N PHE A 91 -6.72 -10.26 -10.21
CA PHE A 91 -7.89 -11.16 -10.28
C PHE A 91 -9.09 -10.55 -11.00
N GLU A 92 -9.32 -9.24 -10.86
CA GLU A 92 -10.49 -8.58 -11.47
C GLU A 92 -10.26 -8.12 -12.92
N ARG A 93 -9.00 -7.83 -13.30
CA ARG A 93 -8.68 -7.12 -14.56
C ARG A 93 -7.76 -7.88 -15.51
N VAL A 94 -7.20 -9.01 -15.09
CA VAL A 94 -6.32 -9.82 -15.91
C VAL A 94 -6.90 -11.23 -16.05
N GLU A 95 -7.21 -11.62 -17.28
CA GLU A 95 -7.81 -12.92 -17.55
C GLU A 95 -6.85 -14.08 -17.23
N GLY A 96 -7.38 -15.18 -16.72
CA GLY A 96 -6.62 -16.39 -16.43
C GLY A 96 -5.91 -16.43 -15.07
N ILE A 97 -5.96 -15.36 -14.27
CA ILE A 97 -5.38 -15.33 -12.93
C ILE A 97 -6.46 -15.59 -11.88
N SER A 98 -6.34 -16.71 -11.17
CA SER A 98 -7.26 -17.11 -10.09
C SER A 98 -6.57 -17.38 -8.75
N ARG A 99 -5.24 -17.44 -8.75
CA ARG A 99 -4.42 -17.74 -7.58
C ARG A 99 -3.17 -16.88 -7.60
N ALA A 100 -2.76 -16.45 -6.41
CA ALA A 100 -1.51 -15.74 -6.17
C ALA A 100 -0.88 -16.29 -4.89
N THR A 101 0.45 -16.31 -4.85
CA THR A 101 1.22 -16.65 -3.64
C THR A 101 2.09 -15.45 -3.30
N ILE A 102 2.06 -15.04 -2.05
CA ILE A 102 2.84 -13.93 -1.52
C ILE A 102 3.97 -14.54 -0.70
N ILE A 103 5.20 -14.14 -1.01
CA ILE A 103 6.39 -14.50 -0.23
C ILE A 103 6.91 -13.22 0.37
N ASP A 104 6.83 -13.11 1.69
CA ASP A 104 7.34 -11.98 2.44
C ASP A 104 8.66 -12.38 3.11
N LEU A 105 9.71 -11.61 2.83
CA LEU A 105 11.07 -11.83 3.33
C LEU A 105 11.47 -10.75 4.35
N ASP A 106 10.56 -9.84 4.71
CA ASP A 106 10.83 -8.82 5.72
C ASP A 106 11.05 -9.47 7.10
N ALA A 107 11.94 -8.88 7.89
CA ALA A 107 12.25 -9.36 9.24
C ALA A 107 11.09 -9.12 10.22
N HIS A 108 10.22 -8.15 9.93
CA HIS A 108 9.03 -7.85 10.71
C HIS A 108 7.87 -8.74 10.27
N GLN A 109 7.17 -9.29 11.26
CA GLN A 109 6.11 -10.25 11.00
C GLN A 109 4.92 -9.61 10.28
N VAL A 110 4.54 -10.23 9.16
CA VAL A 110 3.37 -9.89 8.35
C VAL A 110 2.11 -9.94 9.20
N SER A 111 1.50 -8.79 9.45
CA SER A 111 0.30 -8.71 10.30
C SER A 111 -0.98 -8.53 9.50
N CYS A 112 -0.94 -8.21 8.21
CA CYS A 112 -2.15 -7.83 7.47
C CYS A 112 -2.13 -8.25 5.99
N HIS A 113 -2.78 -9.37 5.67
CA HIS A 113 -3.30 -9.65 4.34
C HIS A 113 -4.78 -9.96 4.47
N CYS A 114 -5.64 -9.12 3.88
CA CYS A 114 -7.07 -9.41 3.83
C CYS A 114 -7.33 -10.52 2.80
N ASN A 115 -8.05 -11.57 3.23
CA ASN A 115 -8.79 -12.47 2.34
C ASN A 115 -9.87 -11.70 1.58
#